data_AF-A0A9E4HVR3-F1
#
_entry.id   AF-A0A9E4HVR3-F1
#
_cell.length_a   1.000
_cell.length_b   1.000
_cell.length_c   1.000
_cell.angle_alpha   90.00
_cell.angle_beta   90.00
_cell.angle_gamma   90.00
#
_symmetry.space_group_name_H-M   'P 1'
#
loop_
_entity.id
_entity.type
_entity.pdbx_description
1 polymer ?
#
loop_
_entity_poly.entity_id
_entity_poly.type
_entity_poly.pdbx_seq_one_letter_code
_entity_poly.pdbx_strand_id
1 'polypeptide(L)'
;SACMLYPGLHPWVSHRRRRRKEVMSPSMSRALAHTFYGSGADGVSAFNHFVGHLFTPPYYPQALQVFHDLRDPQRVAAGERHYVFDPTWGGVPWMGMDRTSSGVVKAQRLVLDRAADRLAGTYRFRLYERMDRVRCATLALRGADLTERDELAVALNGVPLADGPLGRADTRARERPGGPPNPAVPARPVCPDTRWFVLPAEAPVQGANDLAITLDEADPQRSTPVVIDEVEVWVQPC
;
A
#
# COMPACT_ATOMS: atom_id res chain seq x y z
N SER A 1 24.14 5.86 -24.58
CA SER A 1 22.84 5.45 -25.15
C SER A 1 21.77 6.33 -24.52
N ALA A 2 21.00 7.07 -25.31
CA ALA A 2 20.01 8.05 -24.82
C ALA A 2 18.57 7.49 -24.88
N CYS A 3 18.39 6.24 -24.45
CA CYS A 3 17.05 5.68 -24.29
C CYS A 3 16.45 6.23 -22.99
N MET A 4 15.32 6.92 -23.10
CA MET A 4 14.57 7.41 -21.94
C MET A 4 13.58 6.36 -21.43
N LEU A 5 13.43 6.24 -20.11
CA LEU A 5 12.56 5.29 -19.45
C LEU A 5 11.32 5.98 -18.86
N TYR A 6 10.13 5.56 -19.31
CA TYR A 6 8.84 6.07 -18.84
C TYR A 6 7.93 4.94 -18.34
N PRO A 7 7.99 4.59 -17.04
CA PRO A 7 7.13 3.57 -16.47
C PRO A 7 5.63 3.94 -16.57
N GLY A 8 4.79 2.91 -16.76
CA GLY A 8 3.35 3.07 -16.89
C GLY A 8 2.66 3.33 -15.55
N LEU A 9 1.88 4.41 -15.48
CA LEU A 9 0.99 4.75 -14.38
C LEU A 9 -0.44 4.31 -14.73
N HIS A 10 -0.97 3.33 -14.00
CA HIS A 10 -2.36 2.87 -14.13
C HIS A 10 -3.26 3.56 -13.10
N PRO A 11 -4.58 3.71 -13.34
CA PRO A 11 -5.49 4.33 -12.37
C PRO A 11 -5.79 3.47 -11.13
N TRP A 12 -5.24 2.26 -11.02
CA TRP A 12 -5.43 1.35 -9.89
C TRP A 12 -4.10 0.74 -9.47
N VAL A 13 -3.89 0.60 -8.16
CA VAL A 13 -2.68 -0.04 -7.58
C VAL A 13 -2.67 -1.57 -7.71
N SER A 14 -3.86 -2.18 -7.80
CA SER A 14 -4.01 -3.63 -7.90
C SER A 14 -5.32 -4.03 -8.59
N HIS A 15 -5.41 -5.30 -8.97
CA HIS A 15 -6.67 -5.86 -9.48
C HIS A 15 -7.78 -5.84 -8.43
N ARG A 16 -7.43 -6.03 -7.16
CA ARG A 16 -8.37 -5.96 -6.03
C ARG A 16 -9.04 -4.59 -5.96
N ARG A 17 -8.25 -3.51 -5.96
CA ARG A 17 -8.78 -2.13 -5.93
C ARG A 17 -9.55 -1.78 -7.19
N ARG A 18 -9.12 -2.27 -8.36
CA ARG A 18 -9.88 -2.14 -9.60
C ARG A 18 -11.28 -2.74 -9.48
N ARG A 19 -11.43 -3.93 -8.92
CA ARG A 19 -12.75 -4.57 -8.75
C ARG A 19 -13.65 -3.80 -7.78
N ARG A 20 -13.06 -3.16 -6.76
CA ARG A 20 -13.75 -2.27 -5.82
C ARG A 20 -14.06 -0.88 -6.38
N LYS A 21 -13.62 -0.59 -7.61
CA LYS A 21 -13.70 0.74 -8.24
C LYS A 21 -12.96 1.83 -7.46
N GLU A 22 -11.93 1.44 -6.71
CA GLU A 22 -11.08 2.33 -5.91
C GLU A 22 -9.92 2.85 -6.75
N VAL A 23 -10.12 3.99 -7.39
CA VAL A 23 -9.10 4.66 -8.21
C VAL A 23 -8.01 5.27 -7.34
N MET A 24 -6.78 5.36 -7.88
CA MET A 24 -5.70 6.09 -7.22
C MET A 24 -6.07 7.56 -7.05
N SER A 25 -5.84 8.06 -5.84
CA SER A 25 -5.90 9.48 -5.54
C SER A 25 -4.70 10.23 -6.17
N PRO A 26 -4.72 11.58 -6.18
CA PRO A 26 -3.55 12.36 -6.57
C PRO A 26 -2.31 12.08 -5.69
N SER A 27 -2.47 11.86 -4.38
CA SER A 27 -1.35 11.54 -3.47
C SER A 27 -0.76 10.16 -3.73
N MET A 28 -1.58 9.16 -4.09
CA MET A 28 -1.11 7.85 -4.55
C MET A 28 -0.36 7.93 -5.88
N SER A 29 -0.88 8.72 -6.82
CA SER A 29 -0.24 8.96 -8.11
C SER A 29 1.13 9.63 -7.92
N ARG A 30 1.23 10.61 -7.01
CA ARG A 30 2.52 11.23 -6.63
C ARG A 30 3.47 10.23 -5.98
N ALA A 31 3.00 9.39 -5.06
CA ALA A 31 3.85 8.39 -4.40
C ALA A 31 4.48 7.40 -5.42
N LEU A 32 3.68 6.94 -6.38
CA LEU A 32 4.17 6.05 -7.44
C LEU A 32 5.12 6.77 -8.41
N ALA A 33 4.80 8.00 -8.82
CA ALA A 33 5.72 8.81 -9.62
C ALA A 33 7.04 9.10 -8.87
N HIS A 34 6.98 9.39 -7.57
CA HIS A 34 8.16 9.60 -6.72
C HIS A 34 9.04 8.35 -6.70
N THR A 35 8.42 7.16 -6.66
CA THR A 35 9.12 5.87 -6.75
C THR A 35 9.81 5.68 -8.10
N PHE A 36 9.14 6.03 -9.20
CA PHE A 36 9.73 5.95 -10.55
C PHE A 36 10.93 6.89 -10.70
N TYR A 37 10.80 8.16 -10.33
CA TYR A 37 11.91 9.11 -10.38
C TYR A 37 13.05 8.71 -9.45
N GLY A 38 12.73 8.29 -8.22
CA GLY A 38 13.72 7.78 -7.26
C GLY A 38 14.46 6.52 -7.74
N SER A 39 13.85 5.77 -8.66
CA SER A 39 14.46 4.60 -9.32
C SER A 39 15.17 4.95 -10.64
N GLY A 40 15.24 6.23 -11.02
CA GLY A 40 15.95 6.70 -12.21
C GLY A 40 15.12 6.81 -13.49
N ALA A 41 13.78 6.88 -13.41
CA ALA A 41 12.95 7.15 -14.58
C ALA A 41 13.10 8.60 -15.09
N ASP A 42 13.00 8.78 -16.41
CA ASP A 42 13.04 10.09 -17.07
C ASP A 42 11.65 10.78 -17.11
N GLY A 43 10.61 10.05 -16.72
CA GLY A 43 9.23 10.55 -16.63
C GLY A 43 8.24 9.44 -16.31
N VAL A 44 6.96 9.74 -16.49
CA VAL A 44 5.86 8.79 -16.26
C VAL A 44 4.94 8.73 -17.47
N SER A 45 4.42 7.54 -17.79
CA SER A 45 3.46 7.34 -18.88
C SER A 45 2.08 7.01 -18.32
N ALA A 46 1.12 7.92 -18.42
CA ALA A 46 -0.24 7.70 -17.94
C ALA A 46 -1.02 6.74 -18.87
N PHE A 47 -1.60 5.69 -18.31
CA PHE A 47 -2.41 4.71 -19.05
C PHE A 47 -3.78 4.55 -18.39
N ASN A 48 -4.86 4.58 -19.18
CA ASN A 48 -6.25 4.38 -18.71
C ASN A 48 -6.76 5.34 -17.62
N HIS A 49 -6.10 6.46 -17.35
CA HIS A 49 -6.61 7.41 -16.35
C HIS A 49 -7.99 8.01 -16.70
N PHE A 50 -8.40 7.96 -17.97
CA PHE A 50 -9.75 8.37 -18.42
C PHE A 50 -10.90 7.50 -17.89
N VAL A 51 -10.65 6.25 -17.48
CA VAL A 51 -11.65 5.39 -16.79
C VAL A 51 -11.58 5.48 -15.27
N GLY A 52 -10.66 6.31 -14.75
CA GLY A 52 -10.46 6.53 -13.32
C GLY A 52 -11.07 7.84 -12.84
N HIS A 53 -10.32 8.58 -12.01
CA HIS A 53 -10.75 9.87 -11.43
C HIS A 53 -10.96 10.98 -12.48
N LEU A 54 -10.54 10.79 -13.73
CA LEU A 54 -10.79 11.76 -14.80
C LEU A 54 -12.20 11.65 -15.39
N PHE A 55 -12.91 10.52 -15.21
CA PHE A 55 -14.13 10.21 -15.96
C PHE A 55 -15.32 11.13 -15.67
N THR A 56 -15.37 11.82 -14.52
CA THR A 56 -16.55 12.60 -14.10
C THR A 56 -16.53 14.03 -14.65
N PRO A 57 -17.48 14.40 -15.53
CA PRO A 57 -17.68 15.79 -15.96
C PRO A 57 -18.13 16.68 -14.78
N PRO A 58 -17.94 18.02 -14.87
CA PRO A 58 -17.33 18.80 -15.96
C PRO A 58 -15.81 18.91 -15.86
N TYR A 59 -15.17 18.19 -14.93
CA TYR A 59 -13.81 18.50 -14.49
C TYR A 59 -12.69 17.92 -15.35
N TYR A 60 -12.98 17.25 -16.47
CA TYR A 60 -11.95 16.53 -17.25
C TYR A 60 -10.72 17.41 -17.58
N PRO A 61 -10.85 18.64 -18.14
CA PRO A 61 -9.68 19.49 -18.39
C PRO A 61 -8.93 19.91 -17.11
N GLN A 62 -9.67 20.19 -16.03
CA GLN A 62 -9.07 20.55 -14.74
C GLN A 62 -8.37 19.36 -14.10
N ALA A 63 -8.92 18.15 -14.27
CA ALA A 63 -8.39 16.93 -13.70
C ALA A 63 -7.08 16.50 -14.39
N LEU A 64 -6.86 16.89 -15.66
CA LEU A 64 -5.58 16.72 -16.35
C LEU A 64 -4.42 17.49 -15.70
N GLN A 65 -4.70 18.51 -14.86
CA GLN A 65 -3.66 19.25 -14.15
C GLN A 65 -2.78 18.35 -13.27
N VAL A 66 -3.32 17.23 -12.79
CA VAL A 66 -2.53 16.23 -12.06
C VAL A 66 -1.30 15.77 -12.86
N PHE A 67 -1.38 15.69 -14.20
CA PHE A 67 -0.25 15.25 -15.02
C PHE A 67 0.84 16.31 -15.16
N HIS A 68 0.50 17.60 -15.05
CA HIS A 68 1.51 18.65 -14.96
C HIS A 68 2.31 18.54 -13.66
N ASP A 69 1.67 18.12 -12.57
CA ASP A 69 2.34 17.87 -11.29
C ASP A 69 3.25 16.64 -11.38
N LEU A 70 2.76 15.56 -11.97
CA LEU A 70 3.49 14.30 -12.06
C LEU A 70 4.70 14.31 -13.01
N ARG A 71 4.77 15.28 -13.94
CA ARG A 71 5.92 15.46 -14.84
C ARG A 71 7.16 15.98 -14.14
N ASP A 72 7.01 16.70 -13.03
CA ASP A 72 8.11 17.36 -12.35
C ASP A 72 8.47 16.63 -11.04
N PRO A 73 9.67 16.01 -10.94
CA PRO A 73 10.06 15.28 -9.74
C PRO A 73 10.11 16.17 -8.49
N GLN A 74 10.40 17.47 -8.62
CA GLN A 74 10.41 18.39 -7.47
C GLN A 74 8.99 18.67 -6.99
N ARG A 75 8.03 18.89 -7.89
CA ARG A 75 6.61 19.08 -7.53
C ARG A 75 6.02 17.82 -6.92
N VAL A 76 6.39 16.65 -7.44
CA VAL A 76 6.02 15.35 -6.86
C VAL A 76 6.55 15.23 -5.43
N ALA A 77 7.83 15.54 -5.20
CA ALA A 77 8.46 15.45 -3.88
C ALA A 77 7.98 16.53 -2.88
N ALA A 78 7.41 17.64 -3.36
CA ALA A 78 6.83 18.70 -2.52
C ALA A 78 5.36 18.46 -2.14
N GLY A 79 4.65 17.58 -2.83
CA GLY A 79 3.24 17.27 -2.53
C GLY A 79 3.07 16.07 -1.60
N GLU A 80 1.95 15.99 -0.88
CA GLU A 80 1.60 14.82 -0.06
C GLU A 80 1.64 13.53 -0.88
N ARG A 81 2.18 12.47 -0.28
CA ARG A 81 2.33 11.15 -0.91
C ARG A 81 1.68 10.07 -0.05
N HIS A 82 0.96 9.17 -0.71
CA HIS A 82 0.31 8.02 -0.09
C HIS A 82 0.73 6.75 -0.82
N TYR A 83 1.70 6.05 -0.26
CA TYR A 83 2.19 4.77 -0.74
C TYR A 83 1.21 3.67 -0.34
N VAL A 84 0.87 2.81 -1.29
CA VAL A 84 0.02 1.64 -1.03
C VAL A 84 0.66 0.41 -1.64
N PHE A 85 0.99 -0.53 -0.77
CA PHE A 85 1.54 -1.83 -1.11
C PHE A 85 0.42 -2.87 -0.97
N ASP A 86 -0.31 -3.06 -2.07
CA ASP A 86 -1.42 -3.99 -2.20
C ASP A 86 -1.02 -5.14 -3.15
N PRO A 87 -1.47 -6.39 -2.93
CA PRO A 87 -1.15 -7.52 -3.78
C PRO A 87 -1.67 -7.30 -5.21
N THR A 88 -0.81 -6.83 -6.10
CA THR A 88 -1.15 -6.43 -7.48
C THR A 88 -2.00 -7.48 -8.21
N TRP A 89 -1.63 -8.75 -8.06
CA TRP A 89 -2.27 -9.92 -8.69
C TRP A 89 -3.00 -10.84 -7.70
N GLY A 90 -3.29 -10.33 -6.49
CA GLY A 90 -4.02 -11.07 -5.47
C GLY A 90 -5.40 -11.52 -5.97
N GLY A 91 -5.69 -12.82 -5.88
CA GLY A 91 -7.00 -13.38 -6.26
C GLY A 91 -7.33 -13.30 -7.75
N VAL A 92 -6.32 -13.34 -8.64
CA VAL A 92 -6.51 -13.35 -10.11
C VAL A 92 -6.29 -14.76 -10.68
N PRO A 93 -7.35 -15.55 -10.96
CA PRO A 93 -7.21 -16.95 -11.33
C PRO A 93 -6.48 -17.15 -12.67
N TRP A 94 -6.82 -16.34 -13.68
CA TRP A 94 -6.26 -16.47 -15.04
C TRP A 94 -4.81 -16.00 -15.17
N MET A 95 -4.22 -15.40 -14.14
CA MET A 95 -2.79 -15.07 -14.11
C MET A 95 -1.96 -16.02 -13.24
N GLY A 96 -2.57 -17.10 -12.75
CA GLY A 96 -1.88 -18.15 -12.00
C GLY A 96 -2.10 -18.10 -10.48
N MET A 97 -3.15 -17.40 -10.00
CA MET A 97 -3.50 -17.16 -8.60
C MET A 97 -2.34 -16.57 -7.78
N ASP A 98 -2.47 -15.30 -7.37
CA ASP A 98 -1.49 -14.62 -6.52
C ASP A 98 -0.09 -14.50 -7.14
N ARG A 99 -0.01 -14.47 -8.48
CA ARG A 99 1.22 -14.25 -9.24
C ARG A 99 0.93 -13.77 -10.67
N THR A 100 1.97 -13.35 -11.38
CA THR A 100 1.94 -13.16 -12.83
C THR A 100 2.00 -14.49 -13.57
N SER A 101 1.66 -14.47 -14.87
CA SER A 101 1.80 -15.63 -15.77
C SER A 101 3.23 -16.18 -15.82
N SER A 102 4.24 -15.32 -15.68
CA SER A 102 5.65 -15.70 -15.58
C SER A 102 6.06 -16.24 -14.19
N GLY A 103 5.23 -16.05 -13.17
CA GLY A 103 5.52 -16.40 -11.78
C GLY A 103 6.56 -15.49 -11.08
N VAL A 104 7.17 -14.54 -11.80
CA VAL A 104 8.23 -13.67 -11.28
C VAL A 104 7.71 -12.71 -10.22
N VAL A 105 6.54 -12.11 -10.46
CA VAL A 105 5.90 -11.21 -9.50
C VAL A 105 4.79 -11.98 -8.78
N LYS A 106 4.93 -12.13 -7.47
CA LYS A 106 3.94 -12.77 -6.60
C LYS A 106 3.12 -11.70 -5.88
N ALA A 107 1.90 -12.05 -5.48
CA ALA A 107 1.11 -11.24 -4.57
C ALA A 107 1.84 -11.17 -3.22
N GLN A 108 2.22 -9.96 -2.85
CA GLN A 108 2.95 -9.73 -1.63
C GLN A 108 2.03 -9.85 -0.42
N ARG A 109 2.42 -10.69 0.55
CA ARG A 109 1.74 -10.89 1.83
C ARG A 109 2.70 -11.49 2.84
N LEU A 110 2.42 -11.24 4.11
CA LEU A 110 3.01 -11.91 5.25
C LEU A 110 1.92 -12.73 5.94
N VAL A 111 2.23 -13.98 6.29
CA VAL A 111 1.30 -14.89 6.98
C VAL A 111 1.89 -15.27 8.32
N LEU A 112 1.23 -14.85 9.40
CA LEU A 112 1.58 -15.21 10.78
C LEU A 112 0.65 -16.35 11.19
N ASP A 113 1.23 -17.52 11.44
CA ASP A 113 0.47 -18.74 11.72
C ASP A 113 0.35 -18.95 13.22
N ARG A 114 -0.87 -18.78 13.74
CA ARG A 114 -1.20 -18.99 15.15
C ARG A 114 -1.04 -20.45 15.59
N ALA A 115 -1.23 -21.41 14.68
CA ALA A 115 -1.23 -22.84 14.98
C ALA A 115 0.17 -23.48 14.83
N ALA A 116 0.97 -22.98 13.89
CA ALA A 116 2.31 -23.49 13.61
C ALA A 116 3.43 -22.73 14.35
N ASP A 117 3.08 -21.88 15.32
CA ASP A 117 4.00 -21.01 16.08
C ASP A 117 4.90 -20.13 15.20
N ARG A 118 4.46 -19.86 13.95
CA ARG A 118 5.15 -18.95 13.04
C ARG A 118 4.59 -17.55 13.26
N LEU A 119 4.97 -16.97 14.39
CA LEU A 119 4.44 -15.69 14.86
C LEU A 119 5.16 -14.48 14.25
N ALA A 120 6.26 -14.67 13.53
CA ALA A 120 7.05 -13.58 12.97
C ALA A 120 7.32 -13.71 11.46
N GLY A 121 7.54 -12.56 10.81
CA GLY A 121 8.16 -12.51 9.49
C GLY A 121 8.36 -11.09 8.97
N THR A 122 8.73 -10.99 7.68
CA THR A 122 9.15 -9.73 7.07
C THR A 122 8.30 -9.40 5.85
N TYR A 123 7.76 -8.18 5.81
CA TYR A 123 7.10 -7.59 4.65
C TYR A 123 8.04 -6.56 3.98
N ARG A 124 8.33 -6.73 2.69
CA ARG A 124 9.37 -5.94 1.99
C ARG A 124 8.80 -4.93 1.02
N PHE A 125 9.02 -3.65 1.23
CA PHE A 125 8.50 -2.63 0.29
C PHE A 125 9.59 -1.65 -0.11
N ARG A 126 9.28 -0.73 -1.03
CA ARG A 126 10.21 0.31 -1.46
C ARG A 126 9.65 1.68 -1.18
N LEU A 127 10.46 2.54 -0.55
CA LEU A 127 10.21 3.96 -0.38
C LEU A 127 11.43 4.71 -0.87
N TYR A 128 11.22 5.87 -1.48
CA TYR A 128 12.32 6.73 -1.95
C TYR A 128 12.30 8.08 -1.22
N GLU A 129 11.82 8.08 0.01
CA GLU A 129 11.67 9.29 0.81
C GLU A 129 12.99 9.82 1.33
N ARG A 130 13.05 11.15 1.37
CA ARG A 130 14.10 11.91 2.03
C ARG A 130 13.55 12.42 3.34
N MET A 131 13.75 11.65 4.42
CA MET A 131 13.11 11.92 5.71
C MET A 131 13.53 13.25 6.35
N ASP A 132 14.68 13.81 5.94
CA ASP A 132 15.11 15.17 6.29
C ASP A 132 14.18 16.28 5.74
N ARG A 133 13.30 15.93 4.79
CA ARG A 133 12.33 16.82 4.13
C ARG A 133 10.88 16.44 4.41
N VAL A 134 10.67 15.54 5.36
CA VAL A 134 9.35 15.04 5.75
C VAL A 134 8.97 15.66 7.08
N ARG A 135 7.84 16.35 7.12
CA ARG A 135 7.27 16.91 8.34
C ARG A 135 6.70 15.82 9.23
N CYS A 136 5.96 14.88 8.63
CA CYS A 136 5.47 13.70 9.32
C CYS A 136 5.22 12.55 8.34
N ALA A 137 5.38 11.32 8.83
CA ALA A 137 5.00 10.12 8.12
C ALA A 137 4.28 9.15 9.05
N THR A 138 3.33 8.40 8.50
CA THR A 138 2.61 7.34 9.21
C THR A 138 2.54 6.10 8.34
N LEU A 139 2.48 4.93 8.97
CA LEU A 139 2.31 3.64 8.31
C LEU A 139 1.07 2.96 8.86
N ALA A 140 0.27 2.38 7.98
CA ALA A 140 -0.84 1.54 8.37
C ALA A 140 -0.59 0.09 7.94
N LEU A 141 -0.98 -0.84 8.79
CA LEU A 141 -1.04 -2.27 8.50
C LEU A 141 -2.48 -2.73 8.52
N ARG A 142 -2.84 -3.52 7.51
CA ARG A 142 -4.11 -4.26 7.48
C ARG A 142 -3.85 -5.72 7.12
N GLY A 143 -4.59 -6.59 7.79
CA GLY A 143 -4.56 -8.02 7.51
C GLY A 143 -5.92 -8.67 7.62
N ALA A 144 -6.09 -9.77 6.89
CA ALA A 144 -7.22 -10.66 7.12
C ALA A 144 -7.00 -11.38 8.47
N ASP A 145 -8.08 -11.55 9.23
CA ASP A 145 -8.09 -12.19 10.55
C ASP A 145 -7.17 -11.54 11.61
N LEU A 146 -6.71 -10.31 11.38
CA LEU A 146 -6.13 -9.46 12.42
C LEU A 146 -7.28 -8.90 13.28
N THR A 147 -7.26 -9.13 14.58
CA THR A 147 -8.31 -8.69 15.51
C THR A 147 -7.77 -7.68 16.52
N GLU A 148 -8.68 -7.02 17.24
CA GLU A 148 -8.32 -6.06 18.28
C GLU A 148 -7.59 -6.67 19.48
N ARG A 149 -7.55 -8.01 19.58
CA ARG A 149 -6.89 -8.75 20.66
C ARG A 149 -5.54 -9.32 20.26
N ASP A 150 -5.14 -9.14 18.99
CA ASP A 150 -3.78 -9.46 18.57
C ASP A 150 -2.85 -8.28 18.89
N GLU A 151 -1.75 -8.57 19.57
CA GLU A 151 -0.68 -7.60 19.83
C GLU A 151 0.48 -7.83 18.86
N LEU A 152 0.91 -6.76 18.18
CA LEU A 152 1.96 -6.83 17.16
C LEU A 152 3.17 -6.00 17.58
N ALA A 153 4.36 -6.61 17.66
CA ALA A 153 5.61 -5.88 17.60
C ALA A 153 5.97 -5.61 16.14
N VAL A 154 6.21 -4.33 15.82
CA VAL A 154 6.55 -3.89 14.47
C VAL A 154 7.87 -3.13 14.47
N ALA A 155 8.78 -3.47 13.57
CA ALA A 155 10.03 -2.76 13.37
C ALA A 155 10.32 -2.55 11.90
N LEU A 156 10.78 -1.35 11.54
CA LEU A 156 11.17 -0.99 10.18
C LEU A 156 12.69 -0.84 10.12
N ASN A 157 13.35 -1.66 9.31
CA ASN A 157 14.81 -1.72 9.19
C ASN A 157 15.52 -1.86 10.54
N GLY A 158 14.93 -2.62 11.46
CA GLY A 158 15.45 -2.83 12.82
C GLY A 158 15.10 -1.74 13.84
N VAL A 159 14.45 -0.64 13.42
CA VAL A 159 13.96 0.40 14.33
C VAL A 159 12.54 0.05 14.78
N PRO A 160 12.30 -0.17 16.09
CA PRO A 160 10.96 -0.43 16.60
C PRO A 160 10.03 0.75 16.32
N LEU A 161 8.83 0.45 15.83
CA LEU A 161 7.79 1.45 15.64
C LEU A 161 6.92 1.50 16.90
N ALA A 162 6.81 2.67 17.50
CA ALA A 162 6.02 2.85 18.71
C ALA A 162 4.53 2.78 18.42
N ASP A 163 3.79 2.16 19.35
CA ASP A 163 2.35 2.28 19.44
C ASP A 163 1.99 3.72 19.84
N GLY A 164 1.83 4.57 18.85
CA GLY A 164 1.34 5.93 19.04
C GLY A 164 -0.15 5.93 19.40
N PRO A 165 -0.76 7.11 19.63
CA PRO A 165 -2.23 7.23 19.77
C PRO A 165 -3.00 6.71 18.54
N LEU A 166 -2.31 6.53 17.40
CA LEU A 166 -2.83 5.94 16.19
C LEU A 166 -2.68 4.39 16.16
N GLY A 167 -1.77 3.80 16.93
CA GLY A 167 -1.42 2.36 16.90
C GLY A 167 -2.49 1.41 17.42
N ARG A 168 -3.49 1.96 18.11
CA ARG A 168 -4.65 1.21 18.56
C ARG A 168 -5.47 0.68 17.38
N ALA A 169 -6.17 -0.40 17.66
CA ALA A 169 -7.18 -0.95 16.77
C ALA A 169 -8.17 0.12 16.29
N ASP A 170 -8.19 0.40 14.98
CA ASP A 170 -9.26 1.21 14.39
C ASP A 170 -10.29 0.31 13.70
N THR A 171 -11.30 -0.08 14.47
CA THR A 171 -12.40 -0.93 14.02
C THR A 171 -13.43 -0.18 13.16
N ARG A 172 -13.30 1.16 13.02
CA ARG A 172 -14.20 1.97 12.17
C ARG A 172 -13.92 1.81 10.69
N ALA A 173 -12.72 1.34 10.32
CA ALA A 173 -12.34 1.03 8.95
C ALA A 173 -12.99 -0.24 8.38
N ARG A 174 -13.89 -0.91 9.15
CA ARG A 174 -14.79 -1.95 8.64
C ARG A 174 -15.49 -1.46 7.37
N GLU A 175 -15.05 -1.93 6.21
CA GLU A 175 -15.58 -1.50 4.90
C GLU A 175 -17.12 -1.57 4.92
N ARG A 176 -17.76 -0.43 4.61
CA ARG A 176 -19.12 -0.43 4.08
C ARG A 176 -19.11 -1.37 2.87
N PRO A 177 -20.07 -2.30 2.74
CA PRO A 177 -20.13 -3.16 1.57
C PRO A 177 -20.28 -2.30 0.31
N GLY A 178 -19.21 -2.25 -0.48
CA GLY A 178 -19.21 -1.63 -1.80
C GLY A 178 -20.03 -2.47 -2.77
N GLY A 179 -21.35 -2.25 -2.78
CA GLY A 179 -22.28 -2.85 -3.74
C GLY A 179 -22.66 -4.30 -3.44
N PRO A 180 -23.61 -4.86 -4.24
CA PRO A 180 -24.08 -6.22 -4.06
C PRO A 180 -22.94 -7.24 -4.23
N PRO A 181 -22.97 -8.34 -3.47
CA PRO A 181 -21.93 -9.37 -3.52
C PRO A 181 -21.78 -9.92 -4.94
N ASN A 182 -20.55 -9.95 -5.44
CA ASN A 182 -20.21 -10.64 -6.68
C ASN A 182 -19.90 -12.11 -6.35
N PRO A 183 -20.72 -13.08 -6.78
CA PRO A 183 -20.52 -14.50 -6.46
C PRO A 183 -19.24 -15.09 -7.06
N ALA A 184 -18.60 -14.41 -8.02
CA ALA A 184 -17.32 -14.81 -8.60
C ALA A 184 -16.09 -14.33 -7.77
N VAL A 185 -16.31 -13.68 -6.64
CA VAL A 185 -15.26 -13.22 -5.72
C VAL A 185 -15.56 -13.78 -4.34
N PRO A 186 -14.66 -14.55 -3.71
CA PRO A 186 -14.81 -14.90 -2.30
C PRO A 186 -14.93 -13.60 -1.52
N ALA A 187 -16.03 -13.42 -0.77
CA ALA A 187 -16.13 -12.31 0.16
C ALA A 187 -14.90 -12.38 1.09
N ARG A 188 -14.06 -11.35 1.06
CA ARG A 188 -12.96 -11.29 2.02
C ARG A 188 -13.61 -11.21 3.41
N PRO A 189 -13.10 -11.93 4.43
CA PRO A 189 -13.41 -11.62 5.81
C PRO A 189 -13.25 -10.11 5.99
N VAL A 190 -14.24 -9.46 6.60
CA VAL A 190 -14.18 -8.05 7.01
C VAL A 190 -12.79 -7.85 7.60
N CYS A 191 -11.92 -7.03 7.00
CA CYS A 191 -10.66 -6.64 7.62
C CYS A 191 -11.06 -5.81 8.85
N PRO A 192 -11.08 -6.40 10.06
CA PRO A 192 -11.75 -5.76 11.17
C PRO A 192 -10.88 -4.66 11.77
N ASP A 193 -9.60 -4.61 11.40
CA ASP A 193 -8.61 -3.87 12.15
C ASP A 193 -7.50 -3.25 11.28
N THR A 194 -7.20 -1.99 11.58
CA THR A 194 -6.06 -1.25 11.02
C THR A 194 -5.19 -0.80 12.18
N ARG A 195 -3.88 -1.08 12.10
CA ARG A 195 -2.87 -0.61 13.06
C ARG A 195 -2.09 0.55 12.44
N TRP A 196 -1.89 1.64 13.17
CA TRP A 196 -1.14 2.80 12.66
C TRP A 196 0.09 3.15 13.47
N PHE A 197 1.20 3.35 12.79
CA PHE A 197 2.46 3.67 13.41
C PHE A 197 2.92 5.04 12.93
N VAL A 198 3.50 5.82 13.85
CA VAL A 198 4.30 6.99 13.44
C VAL A 198 5.61 6.45 12.87
N LEU A 199 6.03 7.00 11.73
CA LEU A 199 7.32 6.66 11.14
C LEU A 199 8.39 7.64 11.66
N PRO A 200 9.32 7.18 12.50
CA PRO A 200 10.44 8.01 12.90
C PRO A 200 11.37 8.22 11.69
N ALA A 201 12.05 9.37 11.65
CA ALA A 201 12.81 9.80 10.49
C ALA A 201 14.00 8.87 10.15
N GLU A 202 14.52 8.19 11.17
CA GLU A 202 15.65 7.25 11.08
C GLU A 202 15.26 5.85 10.61
N ALA A 203 13.97 5.48 10.64
CA ALA A 203 13.56 4.12 10.33
C ALA A 203 13.59 3.78 8.82
N PRO A 204 12.95 4.55 7.92
CA PRO A 204 12.94 4.20 6.50
C PRO A 204 14.26 4.60 5.83
N VAL A 205 14.69 3.77 4.87
CA VAL A 205 15.83 4.03 3.99
C VAL A 205 15.35 4.27 2.56
N GLN A 206 16.16 5.01 1.78
CA GLN A 206 15.90 5.18 0.36
C GLN A 206 16.13 3.86 -0.39
N GLY A 207 15.10 3.34 -1.04
CA GLY A 207 15.09 2.06 -1.73
C GLY A 207 14.31 0.99 -0.97
N ALA A 208 14.92 -0.19 -0.78
CA ALA A 208 14.28 -1.35 -0.18
C ALA A 208 14.21 -1.23 1.35
N ASN A 209 13.03 -1.53 1.90
CA ASN A 209 12.73 -1.46 3.32
C ASN A 209 12.17 -2.81 3.78
N ASP A 210 12.66 -3.29 4.92
CA ASP A 210 12.22 -4.52 5.57
C ASP A 210 11.40 -4.18 6.81
N LEU A 211 10.11 -4.53 6.78
CA LEU A 211 9.21 -4.39 7.91
C LEU A 211 9.06 -5.74 8.62
N ALA A 212 9.72 -5.88 9.75
CA ALA A 212 9.56 -7.02 10.64
C ALA A 212 8.26 -6.86 11.44
N ILE A 213 7.45 -7.92 11.46
CA ILE A 213 6.21 -7.98 12.21
C ILE A 213 6.21 -9.30 12.99
N THR A 214 5.98 -9.20 14.29
CA THR A 214 5.81 -10.32 15.21
C THR A 214 4.45 -10.22 15.88
N LEU A 215 3.73 -11.33 15.98
CA LEU A 215 2.53 -11.49 16.78
C LEU A 215 2.97 -11.88 18.20
N ASP A 216 3.08 -10.89 19.08
CA ASP A 216 3.54 -11.08 20.46
C ASP A 216 2.46 -11.79 21.29
N GLU A 217 1.21 -11.36 21.14
CA GLU A 217 0.04 -12.04 21.71
C GLU A 217 -0.99 -12.31 20.62
N ALA A 218 -1.45 -13.56 20.53
CA ALA A 218 -2.48 -13.99 19.59
C ALA A 218 -3.86 -13.98 20.25
N ASP A 219 -4.90 -13.57 19.50
CA ASP A 219 -6.28 -13.67 19.95
C ASP A 219 -6.64 -15.14 20.30
N PRO A 220 -6.93 -15.45 21.57
CA PRO A 220 -7.16 -16.83 22.01
C PRO A 220 -8.44 -17.44 21.43
N GLN A 221 -9.31 -16.62 20.83
CA GLN A 221 -10.55 -17.07 20.19
C GLN A 221 -10.39 -17.34 18.69
N ARG A 222 -9.18 -17.16 18.14
CA ARG A 222 -8.89 -17.34 16.71
C ARG A 222 -7.78 -18.35 16.50
N SER A 223 -7.99 -19.27 15.57
CA SER A 223 -6.98 -20.26 15.15
C SER A 223 -6.53 -20.10 13.70
N THR A 224 -7.21 -19.26 12.92
CA THR A 224 -6.81 -18.99 11.53
C THR A 224 -5.51 -18.17 11.50
N PRO A 225 -4.70 -18.23 10.44
CA PRO A 225 -3.52 -17.37 10.31
C PRO A 225 -3.90 -15.89 10.13
N VAL A 226 -3.09 -14.97 10.66
CA VAL A 226 -3.17 -13.55 10.29
C VAL A 226 -2.47 -13.37 8.94
N VAL A 227 -3.14 -12.73 7.98
CA VAL A 227 -2.55 -12.44 6.67
C VAL A 227 -2.44 -10.93 6.46
N ILE A 228 -1.25 -10.37 6.75
CA ILE A 228 -0.92 -8.97 6.46
C ILE A 228 -0.63 -8.85 4.96
N ASP A 229 -1.52 -8.21 4.22
CA ASP A 229 -1.39 -8.07 2.77
C ASP A 229 -1.49 -6.63 2.29
N GLU A 230 -1.72 -5.67 3.20
CA GLU A 230 -1.76 -4.27 2.85
C GLU A 230 -0.93 -3.46 3.84
N VAL A 231 0.06 -2.78 3.29
CA VAL A 231 0.88 -1.79 3.99
C VAL A 231 0.70 -0.47 3.27
N GLU A 232 0.37 0.57 4.00
CA GLU A 232 0.23 1.92 3.46
C GLU A 232 1.15 2.87 4.21
N VAL A 233 1.72 3.87 3.51
CA VAL A 233 2.54 4.91 4.13
C VAL A 233 2.08 6.28 3.64
N TRP A 234 1.75 7.18 4.56
CA TRP A 234 1.45 8.58 4.27
C TRP A 234 2.65 9.42 4.62
N VAL A 235 2.95 10.38 3.75
CA VAL A 235 4.07 11.29 3.89
C VAL A 235 3.59 12.70 3.66
N GLN A 236 3.76 13.53 4.68
CA GLN A 236 3.61 14.98 4.62
C GLN A 236 5.00 15.61 4.46
N PRO A 237 5.31 16.22 3.32
CA PRO A 237 6.54 17.00 3.18
C PRO A 237 6.50 18.29 4.03
N CYS A 238 7.68 18.87 4.28
CA CYS A 238 7.85 20.15 4.97
C CYS A 238 7.34 21.35 4.16
#